data_AF-A0A9R1R1X3-F1
#
_entry.id   AF-A0A9R1R1X3-F1
#
_cell.length_a   1.000
_cell.length_b   1.000
_cell.length_c   1.000
_cell.angle_alpha   90.00
_cell.angle_beta   90.00
_cell.angle_gamma   90.00
#
_symmetry.space_group_name_H-M   'P 1'
#
loop_
_entity.id
_entity.type
_entity.pdbx_description
1 polymer ?
#
loop_
_entity_poly.entity_id
_entity_poly.type
_entity_poly.pdbx_seq_one_letter_code
_entity_poly.pdbx_strand_id
1 'polypeptide(L)'
;MNVNQYCYKEVRPLDVKPTMLAMRALTYALGIPLQLEILGRALMAGDLQVKRLDFFPRSESGKGAFHMVQSYWSSTSTPEPLELGSGNLLLSDGTPLLTLLCRSEDCDILYRK
;
A
#
# COMPACT_ATOMS: atom_id res chain seq x y z
N MET A 1 15.51 18.74 1.93
CA MET A 1 14.29 19.46 1.48
C MET A 1 13.33 19.55 2.66
N ASN A 2 12.74 20.71 2.97
CA ASN A 2 11.76 20.82 4.05
C ASN A 2 10.36 20.36 3.60
N VAL A 3 9.41 20.20 4.54
CA VAL A 3 8.06 19.67 4.25
C VAL A 3 7.31 20.53 3.23
N ASN A 4 7.33 21.86 3.39
CA ASN A 4 6.65 22.76 2.45
C ASN A 4 7.23 22.65 1.04
N GLN A 5 8.56 22.65 0.92
CA GLN A 5 9.25 22.47 -0.37
C GLN A 5 8.91 21.11 -0.99
N TYR A 6 8.85 20.03 -0.19
CA TYR A 6 8.44 18.71 -0.66
C TYR A 6 7.00 18.75 -1.21
N CYS A 7 6.04 19.30 -0.45
CA CYS A 7 4.65 19.38 -0.90
C CYS A 7 4.48 20.20 -2.20
N TYR A 8 5.19 21.33 -2.31
CA TYR A 8 5.13 22.17 -3.51
C TYR A 8 5.71 21.49 -4.75
N LYS A 9 6.73 20.65 -4.61
CA LYS A 9 7.43 20.01 -5.74
C LYS A 9 6.90 18.63 -6.10
N GLU A 10 6.55 17.83 -5.09
CA GLU A 10 6.31 16.38 -5.25
C GLU A 10 4.84 15.98 -5.05
N VAL A 11 3.98 16.88 -4.57
CA VAL A 11 2.59 16.54 -4.20
C VAL A 11 1.54 17.41 -4.90
N ARG A 12 1.75 18.73 -4.92
CA ARG A 12 0.77 19.68 -5.49
C ARG A 12 0.70 19.71 -7.02
N PRO A 13 1.82 19.56 -7.77
CA PRO A 13 1.74 19.62 -9.23
C PRO A 13 0.93 18.43 -9.78
N LEU A 14 0.27 18.66 -10.90
CA LEU A 14 -0.39 17.60 -11.66
C LEU A 14 0.67 16.74 -12.37
N ASP A 15 0.32 15.49 -12.64
CA ASP A 15 1.13 14.51 -13.38
C ASP A 15 2.47 14.13 -12.73
N VAL A 16 2.65 14.40 -11.43
CA VAL A 16 3.77 13.88 -10.65
C VAL A 16 3.41 12.50 -10.12
N LYS A 17 4.31 11.53 -10.34
CA LYS A 17 4.13 10.17 -9.83
C LYS A 17 4.09 10.18 -8.30
N PRO A 18 3.04 9.63 -7.69
CA PRO A 18 2.91 9.66 -6.24
C PRO A 18 4.02 8.82 -5.61
N THR A 19 4.76 9.42 -4.69
CA THR A 19 5.69 8.66 -3.86
C THR A 19 4.93 7.85 -2.80
N MET A 20 5.58 6.84 -2.24
CA MET A 20 5.05 6.07 -1.11
C MET A 20 4.67 6.96 0.10
N LEU A 21 5.40 8.06 0.34
CA LEU A 21 5.09 9.01 1.41
C LEU A 21 3.77 9.75 1.13
N ALA A 22 3.55 10.17 -0.12
CA ALA A 22 2.33 10.84 -0.53
C ALA A 22 1.12 9.88 -0.47
N MET A 23 1.27 8.63 -0.90
CA MET A 23 0.22 7.60 -0.79
C MET A 23 -0.16 7.33 0.67
N ARG A 24 0.83 7.24 1.57
CA ARG A 24 0.60 7.07 3.00
C ARG A 24 -0.11 8.28 3.61
N ALA A 25 0.30 9.49 3.25
CA ALA A 25 -0.35 10.71 3.71
C ALA A 25 -1.81 10.79 3.25
N LEU A 26 -2.09 10.36 2.01
CA LEU A 26 -3.44 10.30 1.45
C LEU A 26 -4.32 9.27 2.18
N THR A 27 -3.79 8.08 2.46
CA THR A 27 -4.45 7.04 3.27
C THR A 27 -4.93 7.64 4.60
N TYR A 28 -4.06 8.41 5.27
CA TYR A 28 -4.39 9.03 6.55
C TYR A 28 -5.39 10.19 6.45
N ALA A 29 -5.31 10.98 5.39
CA ALA A 29 -6.22 12.10 5.17
C ALA A 29 -7.64 11.63 4.83
N LEU A 30 -7.76 10.53 4.08
CA LEU A 30 -9.06 10.00 3.64
C LEU A 30 -9.65 8.95 4.59
N GLY A 31 -8.85 8.37 5.48
CA GLY A 31 -9.33 7.29 6.34
C GLY A 31 -9.51 5.96 5.59
N ILE A 32 -8.85 5.78 4.45
CA ILE A 32 -9.01 4.59 3.60
C ILE A 32 -7.73 3.75 3.71
N PRO A 33 -7.76 2.54 4.29
CA PRO A 33 -6.61 1.65 4.34
C PRO A 33 -6.17 1.21 2.94
N LEU A 34 -4.88 1.03 2.75
CA LEU A 34 -4.27 0.75 1.44
C LEU A 34 -3.19 -0.32 1.57
N GLN A 35 -3.25 -1.34 0.72
CA GLN A 35 -2.17 -2.29 0.52
C GLN A 35 -1.39 -1.95 -0.75
N LEU A 36 -0.06 -1.88 -0.64
CA LEU A 36 0.85 -1.77 -1.77
C LEU A 36 1.59 -3.09 -1.97
N GLU A 37 1.58 -3.60 -3.18
CA GLU A 37 2.42 -4.69 -3.63
C GLU A 37 3.50 -4.15 -4.57
N ILE A 38 4.74 -4.15 -4.11
CA ILE A 38 5.88 -3.62 -4.86
C ILE A 38 6.62 -4.78 -5.49
N LEU A 39 6.67 -4.78 -6.82
CA LEU A 39 7.32 -5.81 -7.60
C LEU A 39 8.84 -5.57 -7.61
N GLY A 40 9.58 -6.42 -6.89
CA GLY A 40 11.03 -6.39 -6.80
C GLY A 40 11.68 -7.54 -7.57
N ARG A 41 12.89 -7.31 -8.07
CA ARG A 41 13.74 -8.38 -8.60
C ARG A 41 14.53 -8.97 -7.43
N ALA A 42 14.38 -10.26 -7.12
CA ALA A 42 15.23 -10.87 -6.10
C ALA A 42 16.68 -10.90 -6.61
N LEU A 43 17.61 -10.43 -5.79
CA LEU A 43 19.02 -10.26 -6.16
C LEU A 43 19.75 -11.56 -6.51
N MET A 44 19.21 -12.75 -6.18
CA MET A 44 20.00 -13.98 -6.16
C MET A 44 19.40 -15.21 -6.88
N ALA A 45 18.19 -15.16 -7.46
CA ALA A 45 17.59 -16.40 -7.97
C ALA A 45 16.67 -16.28 -9.20
N GLY A 46 16.59 -15.11 -9.88
CA GLY A 46 15.64 -14.95 -11.00
C GLY A 46 14.16 -14.96 -10.61
N ASP A 47 13.85 -15.30 -9.35
CA ASP A 47 12.52 -15.26 -8.78
C ASP A 47 12.06 -13.82 -8.52
N LEU A 48 10.79 -13.58 -8.79
CA LEU A 48 10.13 -12.30 -8.64
C LEU A 48 9.57 -12.21 -7.22
N GLN A 49 10.09 -11.27 -6.42
CA GLN A 49 9.66 -11.09 -5.03
C GLN A 49 8.69 -9.92 -4.94
N VAL A 50 7.57 -10.13 -4.24
CA VAL A 50 6.60 -9.06 -3.99
C VAL A 50 6.77 -8.57 -2.55
N LYS A 51 7.15 -7.30 -2.41
CA LYS A 51 7.18 -6.61 -1.12
C LYS A 51 5.81 -6.00 -0.86
N ARG A 52 5.17 -6.40 0.23
CA ARG A 52 3.84 -5.91 0.62
C ARG A 52 3.96 -4.88 1.74
N LEU A 53 3.25 -3.76 1.59
CA LEU A 53 3.15 -2.69 2.59
C LEU A 53 1.69 -2.36 2.85
N ASP A 54 1.27 -2.44 4.10
CA ASP A 54 -0.09 -2.10 4.50
C ASP A 54 -0.10 -0.78 5.27
N PHE A 55 -0.88 0.18 4.79
CA PHE A 55 -1.15 1.45 5.41
C PHE A 55 -2.54 1.45 6.04
N PHE A 56 -2.61 1.78 7.33
CA PHE A 56 -3.85 1.86 8.08
C PHE A 56 -4.09 3.28 8.60
N PRO A 57 -5.30 3.83 8.48
CA PRO A 57 -5.62 5.13 9.03
C PRO A 57 -5.47 5.16 10.56
N ARG A 58 -5.23 6.36 11.10
CA ARG A 58 -4.92 6.58 12.52
C ARG A 58 -5.93 5.97 13.50
N SER A 59 -7.20 5.84 13.10
CA SER A 59 -8.32 5.40 13.94
C SER A 59 -8.44 3.89 14.10
N GLU A 60 -7.90 3.08 13.18
CA GLU A 60 -8.22 1.64 13.11
C GLU A 60 -7.25 0.73 13.84
N SER A 61 -6.02 1.18 14.12
CA SER A 61 -4.96 0.25 14.55
C SER A 61 -4.88 0.04 16.07
N GLY A 62 -5.41 0.93 16.92
CA GLY A 62 -5.14 0.93 18.37
C GLY A 62 -3.64 1.06 18.75
N LYS A 63 -2.73 1.02 17.76
CA LYS A 63 -1.27 1.08 17.89
C LYS A 63 -0.73 2.38 17.30
N GLY A 64 -0.85 3.45 18.08
CA GLY A 64 -0.12 4.71 17.88
C GLY A 64 -0.36 5.43 16.54
N ALA A 65 0.24 6.61 16.41
CA ALA A 65 -0.13 7.60 15.39
C ALA A 65 0.21 7.22 13.92
N PHE A 66 0.93 6.11 13.68
CA PHE A 66 1.63 5.83 12.42
C PHE A 66 1.89 4.33 12.18
N HIS A 67 0.86 3.48 12.15
CA HIS A 67 1.06 2.04 11.89
C HIS A 67 1.31 1.76 10.41
N MET A 68 2.37 1.00 10.11
CA MET A 68 2.71 0.48 8.79
C MET A 68 3.21 -0.95 8.98
N VAL A 69 2.60 -1.91 8.31
CA VAL A 69 3.04 -3.31 8.32
C VAL A 69 3.82 -3.60 7.05
N GLN A 70 4.97 -4.23 7.17
CA GLN A 70 5.78 -4.65 6.03
C GLN A 70 5.93 -6.17 6.06
N SER A 71 5.62 -6.83 4.95
CA SER A 71 5.82 -8.27 4.75
C SER A 71 6.39 -8.56 3.37
N TYR A 72 6.99 -9.73 3.20
CA TYR A 72 7.51 -10.20 1.92
C TYR A 72 6.80 -11.49 1.56
N TRP A 73 6.32 -11.59 0.32
CA TRP A 73 5.62 -12.76 -0.18
C TRP A 73 6.32 -13.30 -1.43
N SER A 74 6.32 -14.63 -1.56
CA SER A 74 6.70 -15.29 -2.82
C SER A 74 5.53 -15.23 -3.78
N SER A 75 5.77 -15.01 -5.07
CA SER A 75 4.71 -14.88 -6.09
C SER A 75 3.88 -16.16 -6.29
N THR A 76 4.33 -17.30 -5.74
CA THR A 76 3.70 -18.61 -5.90
C THR A 76 2.60 -18.93 -4.89
N SER A 77 2.44 -18.14 -3.82
CA SER A 77 1.36 -18.36 -2.85
C SER A 77 0.07 -17.70 -3.31
N THR A 78 -0.92 -18.50 -3.71
CA THR A 78 -2.29 -18.01 -3.92
C THR A 78 -2.88 -17.70 -2.54
N PRO A 79 -3.29 -16.45 -2.25
CA PRO A 79 -3.97 -16.16 -1.00
C PRO A 79 -5.33 -16.87 -0.96
N GLU A 80 -5.72 -17.35 0.23
CA GLU A 80 -7.04 -17.95 0.44
C GLU A 80 -8.16 -16.91 0.23
N PRO A 81 -9.35 -17.33 -0.26
CA PRO A 81 -10.50 -16.43 -0.37
C PRO A 81 -10.90 -15.92 1.02
N LEU A 82 -10.96 -14.60 1.19
CA LEU A 82 -11.38 -13.96 2.44
C LEU A 82 -12.74 -13.29 2.22
N GLU A 83 -13.69 -13.55 3.11
CA GLU A 83 -15.02 -12.95 3.04
C GLU A 83 -14.98 -11.45 3.34
N LEU A 84 -15.74 -10.69 2.55
CA LEU A 84 -15.89 -9.25 2.72
C LEU A 84 -16.82 -8.96 3.91
N GLY A 85 -16.27 -8.43 4.99
CA GLY A 85 -17.07 -7.93 6.11
C GLY A 85 -17.96 -6.77 5.68
N SER A 86 -19.26 -6.82 6.01
CA SER A 86 -20.24 -5.78 5.66
C SER A 86 -19.77 -4.39 6.13
N GLY A 87 -19.50 -3.49 5.18
CA GLY A 87 -19.18 -2.09 5.44
C GLY A 87 -17.74 -1.77 5.86
N ASN A 88 -16.85 -2.77 5.92
CA ASN A 88 -15.48 -2.57 6.37
C ASN A 88 -14.52 -2.42 5.18
N LEU A 89 -13.59 -1.46 5.24
CA LEU A 89 -12.50 -1.30 4.27
C LEU A 89 -11.36 -2.31 4.47
N LEU A 90 -11.58 -3.28 5.36
CA LEU A 90 -10.68 -4.35 5.74
C LEU A 90 -11.39 -5.70 5.51
N LEU A 91 -10.61 -6.69 5.09
CA LEU A 91 -11.00 -8.09 5.06
C LEU A 91 -11.06 -8.67 6.47
N SER A 92 -11.60 -9.89 6.61
CA SER A 92 -11.75 -10.58 7.89
C SER A 92 -10.43 -10.80 8.64
N ASP A 93 -9.31 -10.92 7.91
CA ASP A 93 -7.95 -11.04 8.44
C ASP A 93 -7.30 -9.68 8.79
N GLY A 94 -8.01 -8.57 8.60
CA GLY A 94 -7.53 -7.21 8.80
C GLY A 94 -6.75 -6.63 7.62
N THR A 95 -6.71 -7.31 6.47
CA THR A 95 -6.01 -6.82 5.28
C THR A 95 -6.80 -5.71 4.56
N PRO A 96 -6.15 -4.62 4.08
CA PRO A 96 -6.85 -3.59 3.32
C PRO A 96 -7.56 -4.11 2.06
N LEU A 97 -8.77 -3.62 1.80
CA LEU A 97 -9.55 -3.99 0.62
C LEU A 97 -8.96 -3.42 -0.67
N LEU A 98 -8.45 -2.18 -0.63
CA LEU A 98 -7.82 -1.53 -1.77
C LEU A 98 -6.37 -2.00 -1.88
N THR A 99 -6.03 -2.66 -2.99
CA THR A 99 -4.67 -3.10 -3.29
C THR A 99 -4.16 -2.41 -4.56
N LEU A 100 -2.95 -1.83 -4.49
CA LEU A 100 -2.23 -1.33 -5.65
C LEU A 100 -0.99 -2.18 -5.92
N LEU A 101 -0.80 -2.57 -7.17
CA LEU A 101 0.43 -3.18 -7.66
C LEU A 101 1.34 -2.08 -8.21
N CYS A 102 2.43 -1.78 -7.51
CA CYS A 102 3.41 -0.79 -7.93
C CYS A 102 4.64 -1.45 -8.55
N ARG A 103 4.90 -1.06 -9.80
CA ARG A 103 6.11 -1.36 -10.57
C ARG A 103 7.04 -0.14 -10.52
N SER A 104 8.22 -0.22 -11.14
CA SER A 104 9.22 0.86 -11.08
C SER A 104 8.67 2.23 -11.48
N GLU A 105 7.67 2.25 -12.37
CA GLU A 105 7.14 3.47 -12.96
C GLU A 105 5.64 3.67 -12.72
N ASP A 106 4.86 2.61 -12.49
CA ASP A 106 3.39 2.69 -12.53
C ASP A 106 2.77 1.94 -11.35
N CYS A 107 1.59 2.36 -10.92
CA CYS A 107 0.77 1.62 -9.97
C CYS A 107 -0.60 1.35 -10.56
N ASP A 108 -1.01 0.08 -10.56
CA ASP A 108 -2.30 -0.39 -11.07
C ASP A 108 -3.17 -0.91 -9.92
N ILE A 109 -4.50 -0.90 -10.10
CA ILE A 109 -5.42 -1.48 -9.10
C ILE A 109 -5.42 -3.01 -9.26
N LEU A 110 -5.15 -3.72 -8.16
CA LEU A 110 -5.22 -5.17 -8.11
C LEU A 110 -6.54 -5.62 -7.48
N TYR A 111 -7.32 -6.42 -8.21
CA TYR A 111 -8.50 -7.08 -7.68
C TYR A 111 -8.14 -8.49 -7.23
N ARG A 112 -8.48 -8.83 -5.98
CA ARG A 112 -8.36 -10.20 -5.48
C ARG A 112 -9.43 -11.09 -6.13
N LYS A 113 -9.08 -12.36 -6.29
CA LYS A 113 -10.01 -13.40 -6.78
C LYS A 113 -10.88 -13.93 -5.66
#